data_AF-A0A7R9KG72-F1
#
_entry.id   AF-A0A7R9KG72-F1
#
_cell.length_a   1.000
_cell.length_b   1.000
_cell.length_c   1.000
_cell.angle_alpha   90.00
_cell.angle_beta   90.00
_cell.angle_gamma   90.00
#
_symmetry.space_group_name_H-M   'P 1'
#
loop_
_entity.id
_entity.type
_entity.pdbx_description
1 polymer ?
#
loop_
_entity_poly.entity_id
_entity_poly.type
_entity_poly.pdbx_seq_one_letter_code
_entity_poly.pdbx_strand_id
1 'polypeptide(L)'
;MAAIAAKVPNLTLNDGHKFPIVGLGTYEAPPGVVEKVVRVAIDAGYRHFDCADFYENEHEVGQALRDAIRDGKVTRDQLFITTKVWPNWHGKGRPTKSIQRSLKNLGFPYVDLLLIHWPTPLKQVDDDFYPQDANGQALFDESIQLIDVWKEFEQIKRDAHTSVSPTLPSPPPTTIHTTAAALRIPVLSLSNRHTILWITLSKVPNLTLNDGHKFPIVGLGTYEAPPGVVEKVVRVAIDAGYRHFDCADFYENEHEVGQALRDAIRDGKVTRDQLFITTKVWPNWHGKGRPTKSIQRSLKNLGFPYVDLLLIHWPTPLKQVDDDFYPQDANGQALFDESIQLIDVWKEFEQIKRDGLTKSIGVSNFNSQQIDDLIKNSSTVPAVNQVECHPYLNQDKLLQWCRQRGIHLTAYSPLARTGTVEEKNTTSPLDIPLIKELAVKYGVSAAAVCIKWQTQRGVAVIPKSATKERIVANIDIFHFNLTDTEVQAINALNKDWRNNTWSQFGINKHRNWPFHIPF
;
A
#
# COMPACT_ATOMS: atom_id res chain seq x y z
N MET A 1 -25.25 -11.56 18.12
CA MET A 1 -25.57 -10.53 17.11
C MET A 1 -25.50 -11.19 15.75
N ALA A 2 -26.54 -11.10 14.92
CA ALA A 2 -26.44 -11.56 13.53
C ALA A 2 -25.37 -10.71 12.83
N ALA A 3 -24.37 -11.35 12.22
CA ALA A 3 -23.33 -10.66 11.48
C ALA A 3 -23.99 -9.86 10.35
N ILE A 4 -23.76 -8.55 10.31
CA ILE A 4 -24.21 -7.70 9.21
C ILE A 4 -23.34 -8.07 8.01
N ALA A 5 -23.89 -8.77 7.02
CA ALA A 5 -23.19 -9.09 5.78
C ALA A 5 -22.71 -7.78 5.12
N ALA A 6 -21.43 -7.69 4.79
CA ALA A 6 -20.87 -6.50 4.18
C ALA A 6 -21.40 -6.34 2.75
N LYS A 7 -21.85 -5.13 2.38
CA LYS A 7 -22.25 -4.84 0.99
C LYS A 7 -21.02 -4.49 0.16
N VAL A 8 -20.59 -5.41 -0.70
CA VAL A 8 -19.45 -5.22 -1.61
C VAL A 8 -19.86 -4.27 -2.75
N PRO A 9 -19.13 -3.15 -2.99
CA PRO A 9 -19.40 -2.26 -4.13
C PRO A 9 -19.13 -2.95 -5.48
N ASN A 10 -19.76 -2.42 -6.54
CA ASN A 10 -19.56 -2.89 -7.92
C ASN A 10 -18.85 -1.83 -8.76
N LEU A 11 -17.88 -2.25 -9.58
CA LEU A 11 -17.42 -1.51 -10.75
C LEU A 11 -18.31 -1.82 -11.96
N THR A 12 -18.26 -0.96 -12.97
CA THR A 12 -18.90 -1.22 -14.27
C THR A 12 -17.81 -1.58 -15.27
N LEU A 13 -17.90 -2.76 -15.88
CA LEU A 13 -16.99 -3.21 -16.92
C LEU A 13 -17.23 -2.45 -18.23
N ASN A 14 -16.31 -2.59 -19.18
CA ASN A 14 -16.36 -1.91 -20.48
C ASN A 14 -17.59 -2.31 -21.34
N ASP A 15 -18.28 -3.40 -20.98
CA ASP A 15 -19.51 -3.87 -21.60
C ASP A 15 -20.76 -3.63 -20.74
N GLY A 16 -20.64 -2.81 -19.68
CA GLY A 16 -21.76 -2.39 -18.84
C GLY A 16 -22.11 -3.35 -17.70
N HIS A 17 -21.53 -4.55 -17.65
CA HIS A 17 -21.77 -5.51 -16.57
C HIS A 17 -21.21 -5.01 -15.23
N LYS A 18 -21.86 -5.39 -14.12
CA LYS A 18 -21.45 -5.02 -12.76
C LYS A 18 -20.51 -6.07 -12.19
N PHE A 19 -19.33 -5.63 -11.74
CA PHE A 19 -18.27 -6.47 -11.20
C PHE A 19 -18.06 -6.15 -9.72
N PRO A 20 -18.31 -7.10 -8.78
CA PRO A 20 -18.02 -6.88 -7.37
C PRO A 20 -16.51 -6.71 -7.16
N ILE A 21 -16.09 -5.62 -6.53
CA ILE A 21 -14.67 -5.24 -6.47
C ILE A 21 -13.82 -6.12 -5.55
N VAL A 22 -14.46 -6.93 -4.70
CA VAL A 22 -13.80 -7.87 -3.80
C VAL A 22 -14.28 -9.28 -4.15
N GLY A 23 -13.33 -10.10 -4.61
CA GLY A 23 -13.53 -11.51 -4.90
C GLY A 23 -12.77 -12.43 -3.95
N LEU A 24 -13.30 -13.63 -3.74
CA LEU A 24 -12.58 -14.71 -3.06
C LEU A 24 -11.81 -15.53 -4.11
N GLY A 25 -10.48 -15.51 -4.04
CA GLY A 25 -9.63 -16.41 -4.84
C GLY A 25 -9.45 -17.78 -4.18
N THR A 26 -9.41 -18.84 -4.97
CA THR A 26 -9.28 -20.24 -4.47
C THR A 26 -7.98 -20.94 -4.84
N TYR A 27 -6.97 -20.22 -5.36
CA TYR A 27 -5.66 -20.79 -5.67
C TYR A 27 -4.96 -21.33 -4.40
N GLU A 28 -4.34 -22.50 -4.50
CA GLU A 28 -3.63 -23.19 -3.41
C GLU A 28 -4.47 -23.47 -2.14
N ALA A 29 -5.80 -23.40 -2.25
CA ALA A 29 -6.65 -23.79 -1.14
C ALA A 29 -6.52 -25.30 -0.86
N PRO A 30 -6.38 -25.72 0.42
CA PRO A 30 -6.27 -27.14 0.76
C PRO A 30 -7.47 -27.95 0.24
N PRO A 31 -7.27 -29.21 -0.18
CA PRO A 31 -8.38 -30.08 -0.58
C PRO A 31 -9.43 -30.21 0.53
N GLY A 32 -10.71 -30.13 0.17
CA GLY A 32 -11.84 -30.36 1.09
C GLY A 32 -12.15 -29.20 2.05
N VAL A 33 -11.49 -28.04 1.92
CA VAL A 33 -11.85 -26.83 2.70
C VAL A 33 -12.51 -25.75 1.87
N VAL A 34 -12.46 -25.83 0.53
CA VAL A 34 -12.92 -24.76 -0.36
C VAL A 34 -14.42 -24.56 -0.21
N GLU A 35 -15.19 -25.64 -0.12
CA GLU A 35 -16.64 -25.54 0.06
C GLU A 35 -17.00 -24.72 1.31
N LYS A 36 -16.35 -25.03 2.44
CA LYS A 36 -16.57 -24.32 3.72
C LYS A 36 -16.15 -22.86 3.64
N VAL A 37 -15.00 -22.57 3.03
CA VAL A 37 -14.50 -21.20 2.86
C VAL A 37 -15.45 -20.37 1.99
N VAL A 38 -15.94 -20.93 0.89
CA VAL A 38 -16.92 -20.26 0.01
C VAL A 38 -18.21 -19.96 0.78
N ARG A 39 -18.74 -20.89 1.57
CA ARG A 39 -19.94 -20.65 2.40
C ARG A 39 -19.72 -19.52 3.43
N VAL A 40 -18.56 -19.49 4.08
CA VAL A 40 -18.20 -18.41 5.02
C VAL A 40 -18.07 -17.07 4.29
N ALA A 41 -17.51 -17.06 3.08
CA ALA A 41 -17.38 -15.85 2.28
C ALA A 41 -18.76 -15.30 1.87
N ILE A 42 -19.70 -16.16 1.47
CA ILE A 42 -21.08 -15.76 1.18
C ILE A 42 -21.73 -15.10 2.39
N ASP A 43 -21.58 -15.70 3.57
CA ASP A 43 -22.10 -15.19 4.84
C ASP A 43 -21.45 -13.84 5.22
N ALA A 44 -20.17 -13.65 4.86
CA ALA A 44 -19.46 -12.39 5.04
C ALA A 44 -19.86 -11.29 4.02
N GLY A 45 -20.58 -11.65 2.95
CA GLY A 45 -21.07 -10.71 1.93
C GLY A 45 -20.35 -10.78 0.57
N TYR A 46 -19.43 -11.75 0.37
CA TYR A 46 -18.78 -11.95 -0.92
C TYR A 46 -19.78 -12.36 -1.98
N ARG A 47 -19.61 -11.79 -3.17
CA ARG A 47 -20.40 -12.09 -4.36
C ARG A 47 -19.54 -12.43 -5.57
N HIS A 48 -18.26 -12.07 -5.57
CA HIS A 48 -17.30 -12.47 -6.60
C HIS A 48 -16.46 -13.67 -6.14
N PHE A 49 -16.38 -14.70 -6.98
CA PHE A 49 -15.61 -15.92 -6.74
C PHE A 49 -14.66 -16.15 -7.91
N ASP A 50 -13.37 -16.16 -7.62
CA ASP A 50 -12.29 -16.21 -8.60
C ASP A 50 -11.60 -17.58 -8.61
N CYS A 51 -11.83 -18.32 -9.69
CA CYS A 51 -11.39 -19.70 -9.87
C CYS A 51 -10.49 -19.84 -11.10
N ALA A 52 -10.04 -21.06 -11.34
CA ALA A 52 -9.46 -21.51 -12.61
C ALA A 52 -9.53 -23.04 -12.67
N ASP A 53 -9.63 -23.61 -13.87
CA ASP A 53 -9.56 -25.08 -14.07
C ASP A 53 -8.27 -25.67 -13.48
N PHE A 54 -7.15 -24.95 -13.62
CA PHE A 54 -5.84 -25.31 -13.07
C PHE A 54 -5.82 -25.46 -11.54
N TYR A 55 -6.76 -24.84 -10.82
CA TYR A 55 -6.79 -24.93 -9.35
C TYR A 55 -7.41 -26.25 -8.86
N GLU A 56 -8.03 -27.01 -9.77
CA GLU A 56 -8.64 -28.32 -9.53
C GLU A 56 -9.72 -28.36 -8.43
N ASN A 57 -10.20 -27.19 -7.98
CA ASN A 57 -11.17 -27.06 -6.90
C ASN A 57 -12.49 -26.38 -7.31
N GLU A 58 -12.70 -26.16 -8.61
CA GLU A 58 -13.94 -25.56 -9.14
C GLU A 58 -15.21 -26.35 -8.77
N HIS A 59 -15.09 -27.66 -8.58
CA HIS A 59 -16.20 -28.50 -8.14
C HIS A 59 -16.67 -28.19 -6.72
N GLU A 60 -15.73 -27.92 -5.78
CA GLU A 60 -16.04 -27.49 -4.41
C GLU A 60 -16.66 -26.08 -4.39
N VAL A 61 -16.13 -25.17 -5.21
CA VAL A 61 -16.70 -23.81 -5.36
C VAL A 61 -18.12 -23.90 -5.87
N GLY A 62 -18.32 -24.64 -6.97
CA GLY A 62 -19.63 -24.85 -7.58
C GLY A 62 -20.63 -25.44 -6.59
N GLN A 63 -20.22 -26.45 -5.82
CA GLN A 63 -21.06 -27.08 -4.80
C GLN A 63 -21.50 -26.08 -3.73
N ALA A 64 -20.57 -25.32 -3.15
CA ALA A 64 -20.90 -24.33 -2.12
C ALA A 64 -21.83 -23.22 -2.63
N LEU A 65 -21.63 -22.74 -3.86
CA LEU A 65 -22.49 -21.71 -4.45
C LEU A 65 -23.90 -22.24 -4.71
N ARG A 66 -24.04 -23.44 -5.28
CA ARG A 66 -25.36 -24.06 -5.49
C ARG A 66 -26.08 -24.34 -4.17
N ASP A 67 -25.34 -24.78 -3.15
CA ASP A 67 -25.89 -24.98 -1.82
C ASP A 67 -26.36 -23.68 -1.20
N ALA A 68 -25.61 -22.59 -1.33
CA ALA A 68 -26.04 -21.29 -0.83
C ALA A 68 -27.26 -20.72 -1.57
N ILE A 69 -27.40 -21.00 -2.88
CA ILE A 69 -28.61 -20.67 -3.64
C ILE A 69 -29.81 -21.49 -3.13
N ARG A 70 -29.63 -22.81 -2.97
CA ARG A 70 -30.67 -23.70 -2.44
C ARG A 70 -31.10 -23.30 -1.03
N ASP A 71 -30.14 -22.93 -0.18
CA ASP A 71 -30.35 -22.48 1.19
C ASP A 71 -30.97 -21.06 1.27
N GLY A 72 -31.21 -20.39 0.12
CA GLY A 72 -31.82 -19.07 0.04
C GLY A 72 -30.92 -17.92 0.52
N LYS A 73 -29.61 -18.15 0.65
CA LYS A 73 -28.64 -17.14 1.12
C LYS A 73 -28.28 -16.12 0.05
N VAL A 74 -28.29 -16.54 -1.22
CA VAL A 74 -27.98 -15.75 -2.41
C VAL A 74 -28.82 -16.22 -3.59
N THR A 75 -28.92 -15.39 -4.62
CA THR A 75 -29.45 -15.79 -5.93
C THR A 75 -28.35 -15.80 -6.99
N ARG A 76 -28.54 -16.49 -8.12
CA ARG A 76 -27.50 -16.57 -9.17
C ARG A 76 -27.13 -15.20 -9.74
N ASP A 77 -28.08 -14.28 -9.86
CA ASP A 77 -27.87 -12.90 -10.33
C ASP A 77 -27.06 -12.04 -9.35
N GLN A 78 -26.98 -12.44 -8.09
CA GLN A 78 -26.12 -11.79 -7.11
C GLN A 78 -24.68 -12.29 -7.16
N LEU A 79 -24.40 -13.41 -7.84
CA LEU A 79 -23.07 -14.01 -7.92
C LEU A 79 -22.34 -13.55 -9.18
N PHE A 80 -21.04 -13.34 -9.04
CA PHE A 80 -20.12 -13.06 -10.12
C PHE A 80 -19.03 -14.13 -10.11
N ILE A 81 -19.04 -15.05 -11.07
CA ILE A 81 -18.12 -16.18 -11.13
C ILE A 81 -17.07 -15.89 -12.20
N THR A 82 -15.79 -15.95 -11.83
CA THR A 82 -14.66 -15.83 -12.76
C THR A 82 -13.93 -17.16 -12.87
N THR A 83 -13.62 -17.57 -14.10
CA THR A 83 -12.67 -18.66 -14.36
C THR A 83 -11.67 -18.26 -15.44
N LYS A 84 -10.66 -19.09 -15.66
CA LYS A 84 -9.50 -18.78 -16.49
C LYS A 84 -9.10 -19.98 -17.34
N VAL A 85 -8.78 -19.71 -18.60
CA VAL A 85 -8.21 -20.69 -19.54
C VAL A 85 -6.70 -20.74 -19.31
N TRP A 86 -6.20 -21.89 -18.84
CA TRP A 86 -4.76 -22.13 -18.61
C TRP A 86 -4.02 -22.28 -19.95
N PRO A 87 -2.69 -22.01 -20.02
CA PRO A 87 -1.99 -21.97 -21.30
C PRO A 87 -1.97 -23.25 -22.14
N ASN A 88 -2.12 -24.42 -21.53
CA ASN A 88 -2.25 -25.69 -22.27
C ASN A 88 -3.54 -25.76 -23.11
N TRP A 89 -4.54 -24.93 -22.79
CA TRP A 89 -5.81 -24.82 -23.49
C TRP A 89 -5.81 -23.73 -24.57
N HIS A 90 -4.69 -23.13 -24.95
CA HIS A 90 -4.68 -22.03 -25.94
C HIS A 90 -4.78 -22.50 -27.41
N GLY A 91 -4.60 -23.79 -27.69
CA GLY A 91 -4.71 -24.33 -29.05
C GLY A 91 -6.10 -24.16 -29.66
N LYS A 92 -6.21 -24.16 -30.99
CA LYS A 92 -7.48 -23.98 -31.71
C LYS A 92 -8.59 -24.91 -31.19
N GLY A 93 -9.72 -24.33 -30.75
CA GLY A 93 -10.88 -25.06 -30.23
C GLY A 93 -10.73 -25.57 -28.79
N ARG A 94 -9.57 -25.35 -28.15
CA ARG A 94 -9.30 -25.76 -26.76
C ARG A 94 -9.81 -24.76 -25.73
N PRO A 95 -9.80 -23.42 -25.94
CA PRO A 95 -10.46 -22.50 -25.02
C PRO A 95 -11.92 -22.87 -24.80
N THR A 96 -12.64 -23.26 -25.86
CA THR A 96 -14.04 -23.73 -25.78
C THR A 96 -14.16 -24.98 -24.90
N LYS A 97 -13.25 -25.95 -25.05
CA LYS A 97 -13.24 -27.16 -24.21
C LYS A 97 -12.93 -26.85 -22.74
N SER A 98 -12.00 -25.93 -22.50
CA SER A 98 -11.62 -25.49 -21.16
C SER A 98 -12.83 -24.88 -20.44
N ILE A 99 -13.54 -23.95 -21.07
CA ILE A 99 -14.73 -23.36 -20.44
C ILE A 99 -15.85 -24.39 -20.24
N GLN A 100 -16.07 -25.31 -21.18
CA GLN A 100 -17.05 -26.40 -20.99
C GLN A 100 -16.73 -27.27 -19.77
N ARG A 101 -15.44 -27.59 -19.56
CA ARG A 101 -14.96 -28.30 -18.37
C ARG A 101 -15.20 -27.49 -17.09
N SER A 102 -14.86 -26.20 -17.08
CA SER A 102 -15.12 -25.34 -15.92
C SER A 102 -16.62 -25.19 -15.61
N LEU A 103 -17.48 -25.00 -16.62
CA LEU A 103 -18.93 -24.93 -16.43
C LEU A 103 -19.50 -26.23 -15.86
N LYS A 104 -18.98 -27.37 -16.30
CA LYS A 104 -19.34 -28.69 -15.73
C LYS A 104 -18.91 -28.80 -14.27
N ASN A 105 -17.68 -28.43 -13.94
CA ASN A 105 -17.15 -28.50 -12.57
C ASN A 105 -17.92 -27.55 -11.63
N LEU A 106 -18.08 -26.30 -12.04
CA LEU A 106 -18.83 -25.27 -11.31
C LEU A 106 -20.33 -25.58 -11.25
N GLY A 107 -20.86 -26.40 -12.16
CA GLY A 107 -22.28 -26.76 -12.28
C GLY A 107 -23.17 -25.54 -12.53
N PHE A 108 -22.68 -24.59 -13.34
CA PHE A 108 -23.44 -23.42 -13.79
C PHE A 108 -23.48 -23.37 -15.32
N PRO A 109 -24.55 -22.83 -15.92
CA PRO A 109 -24.67 -22.73 -17.38
C PRO A 109 -23.78 -21.64 -17.98
N TYR A 110 -23.31 -20.68 -17.18
CA TYR A 110 -22.40 -19.62 -17.60
C TYR A 110 -21.56 -19.10 -16.41
N VAL A 111 -20.43 -18.47 -16.72
CA VAL A 111 -19.63 -17.63 -15.81
C VAL A 111 -19.74 -16.17 -16.23
N ASP A 112 -19.49 -15.26 -15.30
CA ASP A 112 -19.64 -13.82 -15.52
C ASP A 112 -18.37 -13.19 -16.12
N LEU A 113 -17.21 -13.85 -15.95
CA LEU A 113 -15.93 -13.44 -16.55
C LEU A 113 -15.07 -14.66 -16.90
N LEU A 114 -14.54 -14.67 -18.13
CA LEU A 114 -13.56 -15.62 -18.60
C LEU A 114 -12.25 -14.90 -18.92
N LEU A 115 -11.13 -15.37 -18.38
CA LEU A 115 -9.81 -14.77 -18.60
C LEU A 115 -8.85 -15.71 -19.34
N ILE A 116 -7.94 -15.14 -20.12
CA ILE A 116 -6.69 -15.81 -20.48
C ILE A 116 -5.82 -15.78 -19.22
N HIS A 117 -5.44 -16.93 -18.69
CA HIS A 117 -4.78 -16.99 -17.38
C HIS A 117 -3.34 -16.43 -17.44
N TRP A 118 -2.54 -16.95 -18.36
CA TRP A 118 -1.18 -16.50 -18.63
C TRP A 118 -0.95 -16.41 -20.13
N PRO A 119 -0.38 -15.33 -20.67
CA PRO A 119 -0.21 -15.13 -22.11
C PRO A 119 0.98 -15.92 -22.70
N THR A 120 1.12 -17.20 -22.36
CA THR A 120 2.29 -18.03 -22.69
C THR A 120 1.88 -19.43 -23.17
N PRO A 121 1.40 -19.59 -24.41
CA PRO A 121 0.86 -20.86 -24.91
C PRO A 121 1.82 -22.04 -24.68
N LEU A 122 1.29 -23.13 -24.11
CA LEU A 122 2.04 -24.37 -23.90
C LEU A 122 1.67 -25.38 -24.98
N LYS A 123 2.61 -26.25 -25.34
CA LYS A 123 2.35 -27.40 -26.21
C LYS A 123 1.27 -28.26 -25.60
N GLN A 124 0.50 -28.89 -26.45
CA GLN A 124 -0.45 -29.89 -26.01
C GLN A 124 0.26 -31.23 -25.80
N VAL A 125 0.29 -31.69 -24.55
CA VAL A 125 0.60 -33.07 -24.17
C VAL A 125 -0.55 -33.53 -23.28
N ASP A 126 -1.47 -34.30 -23.86
CA ASP A 126 -2.71 -34.74 -23.19
C ASP A 126 -3.48 -33.58 -22.49
N ASP A 127 -3.88 -33.81 -21.25
CA ASP A 127 -4.50 -32.84 -20.33
C ASP A 127 -3.50 -32.33 -19.28
N ASP A 128 -2.20 -32.49 -19.51
CA ASP A 128 -1.17 -31.92 -18.64
C ASP A 128 -1.28 -30.39 -18.64
N PHE A 129 -1.41 -29.81 -17.45
CA PHE A 129 -1.42 -28.36 -17.28
C PHE A 129 -0.04 -27.76 -17.48
N TYR A 130 1.03 -28.52 -17.25
CA TYR A 130 2.39 -28.03 -17.33
C TYR A 130 3.32 -29.03 -18.02
N PRO A 131 3.14 -29.24 -19.35
CA PRO A 131 3.93 -30.20 -20.09
C PRO A 131 5.40 -29.81 -20.13
N GLN A 132 6.27 -30.76 -19.79
CA GLN A 132 7.71 -30.57 -19.66
C GLN A 132 8.51 -31.51 -20.58
N ASP A 133 9.72 -31.07 -20.97
CA ASP A 133 10.71 -31.93 -21.60
C ASP A 133 11.41 -32.85 -20.56
N ALA A 134 12.33 -33.70 -21.04
CA ALA A 134 13.07 -34.62 -20.18
C ALA A 134 13.97 -33.92 -19.13
N ASN A 135 14.21 -32.61 -19.27
CA ASN A 135 15.00 -31.80 -18.35
C ASN A 135 14.11 -30.96 -17.40
N GLY A 136 12.78 -31.13 -17.43
CA GLY A 136 11.83 -30.37 -16.63
C GLY A 136 11.53 -28.97 -17.15
N GLN A 137 11.91 -28.63 -18.39
CA GLN A 137 11.60 -27.34 -19.00
C GLN A 137 10.20 -27.36 -19.63
N ALA A 138 9.43 -26.30 -19.40
CA ALA A 138 8.09 -26.17 -19.98
C ALA A 138 8.15 -26.17 -21.52
N LEU A 139 7.24 -26.94 -22.12
CA LEU A 139 7.09 -27.02 -23.56
C LEU A 139 6.17 -25.91 -24.05
N PHE A 140 6.73 -24.86 -24.66
CA PHE A 140 5.96 -23.77 -25.26
C PHE A 140 5.55 -24.06 -26.71
N ASP A 141 4.40 -23.54 -27.12
CA ASP A 141 3.91 -23.59 -28.50
C ASP A 141 3.90 -22.19 -29.12
N GLU A 142 5.03 -21.83 -29.72
CA GLU A 142 5.22 -20.52 -30.36
C GLU A 142 4.36 -20.33 -31.62
N SER A 143 3.75 -21.40 -32.14
CA SER A 143 2.87 -21.29 -33.31
C SER A 143 1.51 -20.68 -32.96
N ILE A 144 1.10 -20.74 -31.69
CA ILE A 144 -0.17 -20.21 -31.22
C ILE A 144 -0.07 -18.70 -31.00
N GLN A 145 -0.87 -17.96 -31.76
CA GLN A 145 -1.00 -16.51 -31.59
C GLN A 145 -2.14 -16.20 -30.61
N LEU A 146 -1.88 -15.39 -29.58
CA LEU A 146 -2.90 -15.02 -28.58
C LEU A 146 -4.13 -14.32 -29.18
N ILE A 147 -3.99 -13.69 -30.34
CA ILE A 147 -5.12 -13.09 -31.05
C ILE A 147 -6.14 -14.14 -31.51
N ASP A 148 -5.70 -15.36 -31.83
CA ASP A 148 -6.61 -16.44 -32.23
C ASP A 148 -7.32 -17.04 -31.02
N VAL A 149 -6.63 -17.10 -29.87
CA VAL A 149 -7.25 -17.41 -28.57
C VAL A 149 -8.33 -16.38 -28.24
N TRP A 150 -8.03 -15.09 -28.43
CA TRP A 150 -8.97 -14.00 -28.18
C TRP A 150 -10.21 -14.06 -29.08
N LYS A 151 -10.04 -14.34 -30.38
CA LYS A 151 -11.17 -14.55 -31.30
C LYS A 151 -12.09 -15.70 -30.83
N GLU A 152 -11.52 -16.76 -30.25
CA GLU A 152 -12.30 -17.84 -29.67
C GLU A 152 -13.06 -17.41 -28.41
N PHE A 153 -12.46 -16.55 -27.56
CA PHE A 153 -13.17 -15.94 -26.43
C PHE A 153 -14.37 -15.10 -26.89
N GLU A 154 -14.22 -14.33 -27.97
CA GLU A 154 -15.33 -13.58 -28.57
C GLU A 154 -16.45 -14.52 -29.05
N GLN A 155 -16.09 -15.67 -29.61
CA GLN A 155 -17.07 -16.69 -30.00
C GLN A 155 -17.76 -17.31 -28.79
N ILE A 156 -17.02 -17.71 -27.75
CA ILE A 156 -17.57 -18.23 -26.49
C ILE A 156 -18.57 -17.24 -25.89
N LYS A 157 -18.23 -15.95 -25.86
CA LYS A 157 -19.13 -14.89 -25.37
C LYS A 157 -20.40 -14.80 -26.21
N ARG A 158 -20.30 -14.83 -27.55
CA ARG A 158 -21.46 -14.82 -28.45
C ARG A 158 -22.38 -16.02 -28.19
N ASP A 159 -21.80 -17.22 -28.07
CA ASP A 159 -22.56 -18.46 -27.88
C ASP A 159 -23.33 -18.44 -26.55
N ALA A 160 -22.72 -17.94 -25.48
CA ALA A 160 -23.35 -17.80 -24.16
C ALA A 160 -24.60 -16.87 -24.17
N HIS A 161 -24.62 -15.85 -25.02
CA HIS A 161 -25.78 -14.95 -25.16
C HIS A 161 -26.93 -15.55 -25.98
N THR A 162 -26.67 -16.57 -26.80
CA THR A 162 -27.70 -17.24 -27.63
C THR A 162 -28.43 -18.38 -26.92
N SER A 163 -27.92 -18.85 -25.77
CA SER A 163 -28.42 -20.05 -25.07
C SER A 163 -29.40 -19.79 -23.91
N VAL A 164 -30.09 -18.65 -23.84
CA VAL A 164 -30.99 -18.32 -22.71
C VAL A 164 -32.35 -19.04 -22.79
N SER A 165 -32.40 -20.28 -22.28
CA SER A 165 -33.43 -20.86 -21.38
C SER A 165 -33.18 -22.37 -21.24
N PRO A 166 -33.01 -22.89 -20.01
CA PRO A 166 -34.18 -23.38 -19.27
C PRO A 166 -34.16 -23.10 -17.76
N THR A 167 -35.36 -22.99 -17.20
CA THR A 167 -35.69 -22.99 -15.77
C THR A 167 -35.07 -24.18 -15.03
N LEU A 168 -34.41 -23.91 -13.90
CA LEU A 168 -33.97 -24.93 -12.94
C LEU A 168 -35.21 -25.66 -12.34
N PRO A 169 -35.18 -26.99 -12.16
CA PRO A 169 -36.26 -27.71 -11.48
C PRO A 169 -36.23 -27.44 -9.98
N SER A 170 -37.42 -27.26 -9.40
CA SER A 170 -37.64 -27.09 -7.96
C SER A 170 -37.19 -28.33 -7.16
N PRO A 171 -36.53 -28.17 -6.00
CA PRO A 171 -36.22 -29.30 -5.13
C PRO A 171 -37.47 -29.79 -4.38
N PRO A 172 -37.55 -31.10 -4.04
CA PRO A 172 -38.69 -31.67 -3.32
C PRO A 172 -38.69 -31.22 -1.85
N PRO A 173 -39.86 -31.19 -1.18
CA PRO A 173 -39.95 -30.72 0.20
C PRO A 173 -39.33 -31.77 1.14
N THR A 174 -38.38 -31.35 1.97
CA THR A 174 -37.84 -32.20 3.04
C THR A 174 -38.23 -31.61 4.39
N THR A 175 -38.92 -32.44 5.15
CA THR A 175 -39.51 -32.21 6.47
C THR A 175 -38.45 -31.93 7.53
N ILE A 176 -38.76 -30.98 8.43
CA ILE A 176 -37.91 -30.60 9.57
C ILE A 176 -38.02 -31.66 10.67
N HIS A 177 -36.88 -32.21 11.10
CA HIS A 177 -36.73 -32.84 12.40
C HIS A 177 -35.80 -32.00 13.29
N THR A 178 -36.37 -31.45 14.36
CA THR A 178 -35.65 -30.82 15.46
C THR A 178 -35.14 -31.89 16.44
N THR A 179 -33.84 -31.87 16.75
CA THR A 179 -33.35 -32.27 18.07
C THR A 179 -32.20 -31.36 18.50
N ALA A 180 -32.38 -30.74 19.65
CA ALA A 180 -31.35 -29.99 20.37
C ALA A 180 -30.46 -30.97 21.14
N ALA A 181 -29.15 -30.73 21.14
CA ALA A 181 -28.24 -31.24 22.16
C ALA A 181 -27.12 -30.21 22.40
N ALA A 182 -27.12 -29.64 23.61
CA ALA A 182 -26.03 -28.83 24.12
C ALA A 182 -24.93 -29.74 24.67
N LEU A 183 -23.67 -29.48 24.32
CA LEU A 183 -22.51 -30.04 25.02
C LEU A 183 -21.72 -28.88 25.67
N ARG A 184 -21.68 -28.89 27.01
CA ARG A 184 -20.79 -28.06 27.84
C ARG A 184 -19.51 -28.86 28.13
N ILE A 185 -18.35 -28.22 28.02
CA ILE A 185 -17.08 -28.71 28.57
C ILE A 185 -16.58 -27.69 29.61
N PRO A 186 -16.07 -28.10 30.79
CA PRO A 186 -15.74 -27.17 31.88
C PRO A 186 -14.43 -26.44 31.63
N VAL A 187 -14.41 -25.16 32.03
CA VAL A 187 -13.21 -24.34 32.19
C VAL A 187 -12.55 -24.69 33.52
N LEU A 188 -11.33 -25.22 33.48
CA LEU A 188 -10.41 -25.14 34.61
C LEU A 188 -9.64 -23.83 34.51
N SER A 189 -9.98 -22.94 35.45
CA SER A 189 -9.29 -21.70 35.75
C SER A 189 -7.84 -21.97 36.14
N LEU A 190 -6.90 -21.36 35.44
CA LEU A 190 -5.72 -20.77 36.06
C LEU A 190 -5.56 -19.33 35.56
N SER A 191 -5.62 -18.45 36.54
CA SER A 191 -5.40 -17.01 36.48
C SER A 191 -4.17 -16.63 35.66
N ASN A 192 -4.38 -15.92 34.55
CA ASN A 192 -3.72 -14.66 34.26
C ASN A 192 -4.45 -13.98 33.09
N ARG A 193 -4.94 -12.76 33.33
CA ARG A 193 -5.50 -11.91 32.28
C ARG A 193 -4.37 -11.49 31.35
N HIS A 194 -4.08 -12.30 30.35
CA HIS A 194 -3.48 -11.84 29.12
C HIS A 194 -4.51 -12.04 28.03
N THR A 195 -5.17 -10.94 27.67
CA THR A 195 -5.76 -10.80 26.35
C THR A 195 -4.63 -11.06 25.37
N ILE A 196 -4.54 -12.27 24.82
CA ILE A 196 -3.72 -12.54 23.66
C ILE A 196 -4.43 -11.82 22.52
N LEU A 197 -4.08 -10.54 22.35
CA LEU A 197 -4.36 -9.81 21.13
C LEU A 197 -3.56 -10.56 20.07
N TRP A 198 -4.23 -11.35 19.24
CA TRP A 198 -3.63 -11.82 18.00
C TRP A 198 -3.33 -10.57 17.19
N ILE A 199 -2.12 -10.03 17.35
CA ILE A 199 -1.57 -9.07 16.40
C ILE A 199 -1.34 -9.89 15.16
N THR A 200 -2.35 -9.94 14.29
CA THR A 200 -2.12 -10.23 12.89
C THR A 200 -1.06 -9.22 12.47
N LEU A 201 0.17 -9.68 12.21
CA LEU A 201 1.21 -8.85 11.64
C LEU A 201 0.71 -8.42 10.26
N SER A 202 -0.04 -7.31 10.22
CA SER A 202 -0.51 -6.69 8.99
C SER A 202 0.72 -6.32 8.20
N LYS A 203 1.04 -7.13 7.17
CA LYS A 203 2.19 -6.88 6.30
C LYS A 203 1.96 -5.55 5.60
N VAL A 204 2.72 -4.52 5.99
CA VAL A 204 2.62 -3.18 5.41
C VAL A 204 2.80 -3.29 3.88
N PRO A 205 1.85 -2.82 3.07
CA PRO A 205 1.98 -2.83 1.63
C PRO A 205 3.17 -1.99 1.16
N ASN A 206 3.80 -2.43 0.08
CA ASN A 206 4.85 -1.69 -0.59
C ASN A 206 4.31 -0.99 -1.82
N LEU A 207 4.67 0.27 -1.98
CA LEU A 207 4.68 0.96 -3.26
C LEU A 207 5.90 0.48 -4.07
N THR A 208 5.86 0.69 -5.39
CA THR A 208 7.03 0.50 -6.26
C THR A 208 7.46 1.87 -6.75
N LEU A 209 8.69 2.26 -6.44
CA LEU A 209 9.29 3.53 -6.88
C LEU A 209 9.54 3.52 -8.40
N ASN A 210 9.76 4.70 -8.99
CA ASN A 210 10.06 4.83 -10.43
C ASN A 210 11.39 4.19 -10.85
N ASP A 211 12.25 3.83 -9.90
CA ASP A 211 13.47 3.05 -10.11
C ASP A 211 13.35 1.58 -9.71
N GLY A 212 12.13 1.09 -9.49
CA GLY A 212 11.80 -0.32 -9.28
C GLY A 212 11.90 -0.81 -7.82
N HIS A 213 12.48 -0.03 -6.91
CA HIS A 213 12.62 -0.43 -5.52
C HIS A 213 11.26 -0.47 -4.79
N LYS A 214 11.15 -1.38 -3.82
CA LYS A 214 9.97 -1.49 -2.95
C LYS A 214 10.05 -0.46 -1.82
N PHE A 215 8.93 0.21 -1.56
CA PHE A 215 8.84 1.30 -0.60
C PHE A 215 7.65 1.10 0.35
N PRO A 216 7.87 0.79 1.64
CA PRO A 216 6.77 0.57 2.58
C PRO A 216 5.95 1.84 2.79
N ILE A 217 4.63 1.74 2.57
CA ILE A 217 3.72 2.90 2.58
C ILE A 217 3.51 3.51 3.97
N VAL A 218 3.85 2.78 5.04
CA VAL A 218 3.86 3.29 6.42
C VAL A 218 5.27 3.15 7.00
N GLY A 219 5.83 4.28 7.45
CA GLY A 219 7.09 4.34 8.16
C GLY A 219 6.97 5.03 9.52
N LEU A 220 8.03 4.96 10.31
CA LEU A 220 8.14 5.65 11.59
C LEU A 220 8.98 6.92 11.41
N GLY A 221 8.40 8.09 11.70
CA GLY A 221 9.16 9.34 11.77
C GLY A 221 9.91 9.47 13.10
N THR A 222 11.16 9.93 13.07
CA THR A 222 12.02 10.03 14.28
C THR A 222 12.31 11.44 14.76
N TYR A 223 11.76 12.48 14.12
CA TYR A 223 11.97 13.87 14.49
C TYR A 223 11.53 14.19 15.94
N GLU A 224 12.34 14.99 16.66
CA GLU A 224 12.09 15.46 18.04
C GLU A 224 11.72 14.34 19.03
N ALA A 225 12.31 13.15 18.87
CA ALA A 225 12.24 12.14 19.91
C ALA A 225 13.23 12.50 21.04
N PRO A 226 12.82 12.43 22.32
CA PRO A 226 13.72 12.77 23.43
C PRO A 226 14.97 11.88 23.44
N PRO A 227 16.15 12.40 23.84
CA PRO A 227 17.37 11.60 23.95
C PRO A 227 17.16 10.33 24.76
N GLY A 228 17.66 9.19 24.26
CA GLY A 228 17.55 7.88 24.92
C GLY A 228 16.16 7.21 24.83
N VAL A 229 15.20 7.83 24.14
CA VAL A 229 13.86 7.24 23.90
C VAL A 229 13.77 6.61 22.52
N VAL A 230 14.58 7.07 21.55
CA VAL A 230 14.50 6.63 20.14
C VAL A 230 14.74 5.15 20.01
N GLU A 231 15.73 4.60 20.72
CA GLU A 231 16.06 3.18 20.63
C GLU A 231 14.84 2.29 20.99
N LYS A 232 14.17 2.62 22.11
CA LYS A 232 12.99 1.89 22.57
C LYS A 232 11.83 2.02 21.58
N VAL A 233 11.64 3.21 21.03
CA VAL A 233 10.59 3.52 20.05
C VAL A 233 10.79 2.72 18.76
N VAL A 234 12.03 2.66 18.26
CA VAL A 234 12.39 1.89 17.06
C VAL A 234 12.18 0.40 17.30
N ARG A 235 12.60 -0.15 18.45
CA ARG A 235 12.36 -1.56 18.80
C ARG A 235 10.87 -1.90 18.83
N VAL A 236 10.06 -1.06 19.48
CA VAL A 236 8.60 -1.22 19.50
C VAL A 236 8.01 -1.18 18.09
N ALA A 237 8.49 -0.29 17.23
CA ALA A 237 8.03 -0.21 15.85
C ALA A 237 8.39 -1.47 15.04
N ILE A 238 9.59 -2.02 15.20
CA ILE A 238 9.98 -3.29 14.56
C ILE A 238 9.04 -4.42 14.97
N ASP A 239 8.79 -4.54 16.28
CA ASP A 239 7.91 -5.56 16.85
C ASP A 239 6.45 -5.38 16.38
N ALA A 240 6.02 -4.14 16.15
CA ALA A 240 4.70 -3.81 15.59
C ALA A 240 4.58 -4.06 14.07
N GLY A 241 5.68 -4.35 13.38
CA GLY A 241 5.71 -4.65 11.94
C GLY A 241 6.23 -3.53 11.04
N TYR A 242 6.72 -2.41 11.60
CA TYR A 242 7.34 -1.37 10.78
C TYR A 242 8.61 -1.88 10.11
N ARG A 243 8.78 -1.49 8.85
CA ARG A 243 9.98 -1.77 8.06
C ARG A 243 10.58 -0.51 7.43
N HIS A 244 9.89 0.63 7.52
CA HIS A 244 10.38 1.92 7.03
C HIS A 244 10.66 2.87 8.21
N PHE A 245 11.85 3.45 8.24
CA PHE A 245 12.31 4.39 9.26
C PHE A 245 12.79 5.68 8.60
N ASP A 246 12.14 6.79 8.94
CA ASP A 246 12.44 8.12 8.39
C ASP A 246 13.28 8.94 9.37
N CYS A 247 14.51 9.24 8.96
CA CYS A 247 15.56 9.90 9.72
C CYS A 247 16.02 11.18 9.02
N ALA A 248 16.93 11.94 9.63
CA ALA A 248 17.71 13.00 9.00
C ALA A 248 18.94 13.32 9.85
N ASP A 249 20.04 13.77 9.23
CA ASP A 249 21.22 14.27 9.96
C ASP A 249 20.83 15.40 10.93
N PHE A 250 19.94 16.30 10.49
CA PHE A 250 19.39 17.38 11.30
C PHE A 250 18.68 16.93 12.59
N TYR A 251 18.19 15.69 12.67
CA TYR A 251 17.46 15.23 13.88
C TYR A 251 18.40 14.82 15.01
N GLU A 252 19.71 14.74 14.72
CA GLU A 252 20.79 14.42 15.67
C GLU A 252 20.62 13.09 16.42
N ASN A 253 19.74 12.20 15.93
CA ASN A 253 19.39 10.94 16.58
C ASN A 253 19.59 9.70 15.70
N GLU A 254 20.21 9.85 14.53
CA GLU A 254 20.51 8.73 13.62
C GLU A 254 21.35 7.63 14.27
N HIS A 255 22.20 7.99 15.22
CA HIS A 255 23.02 7.03 15.97
C HIS A 255 22.18 6.10 16.86
N GLU A 256 21.13 6.64 17.53
CA GLU A 256 20.19 5.84 18.32
C GLU A 256 19.33 4.94 17.42
N VAL A 257 18.85 5.47 16.29
CA VAL A 257 18.09 4.68 15.31
C VAL A 257 18.94 3.54 14.76
N GLY A 258 20.16 3.86 14.33
CA GLY A 258 21.12 2.88 13.82
C GLY A 258 21.42 1.77 14.82
N GLN A 259 21.66 2.14 16.09
CA GLN A 259 21.89 1.16 17.15
C GLN A 259 20.70 0.21 17.31
N ALA A 260 19.48 0.74 17.40
CA ALA A 260 18.27 -0.07 17.55
C ALA A 260 18.05 -1.04 16.37
N LEU A 261 18.27 -0.57 15.14
CA LEU A 261 18.12 -1.38 13.94
C LEU A 261 19.18 -2.49 13.87
N ARG A 262 20.44 -2.17 14.16
CA ARG A 262 21.53 -3.17 14.20
C ARG A 262 21.30 -4.22 15.29
N ASP A 263 20.83 -3.79 16.46
CA ASP A 263 20.46 -4.69 17.54
C ASP A 263 19.33 -5.62 17.12
N ALA A 264 18.28 -5.11 16.48
CA ALA A 264 17.19 -5.94 15.99
C ALA A 264 17.63 -6.96 14.90
N ILE A 265 18.61 -6.59 14.07
CA ILE A 265 19.24 -7.53 13.12
C ILE A 265 20.02 -8.61 13.85
N ARG A 266 20.87 -8.23 14.82
CA ARG A 266 21.65 -9.17 15.64
C ARG A 266 20.73 -10.12 16.41
N ASP A 267 19.62 -9.60 16.94
CA ASP A 267 18.63 -10.34 17.71
C ASP A 267 17.72 -11.21 16.79
N GLY A 268 17.95 -11.21 15.47
CA GLY A 268 17.23 -12.05 14.50
C GLY A 268 15.78 -11.63 14.20
N LYS A 269 15.37 -10.43 14.60
CA LYS A 269 14.01 -9.93 14.40
C LYS A 269 13.72 -9.47 12.98
N VAL A 270 14.74 -8.97 12.29
CA VAL A 270 14.70 -8.45 10.92
C VAL A 270 16.04 -8.68 10.24
N THR A 271 16.05 -8.62 8.91
CA THR A 271 17.29 -8.54 8.11
C THR A 271 17.44 -7.15 7.49
N ARG A 272 18.66 -6.76 7.06
CA ARG A 272 18.88 -5.43 6.46
C ARG A 272 18.06 -5.21 5.19
N ASP A 273 17.83 -6.25 4.39
CA ASP A 273 17.01 -6.19 3.17
C ASP A 273 15.51 -6.01 3.44
N GLN A 274 15.05 -6.36 4.64
CA GLN A 274 13.69 -6.06 5.09
C GLN A 274 13.50 -4.62 5.55
N LEU A 275 14.58 -3.87 5.81
CA LEU A 275 14.52 -2.50 6.28
C LEU A 275 14.62 -1.50 5.13
N PHE A 276 13.81 -0.45 5.21
CA PHE A 276 13.84 0.72 4.35
C PHE A 276 14.22 1.95 5.19
N ILE A 277 15.42 2.46 5.00
CA ILE A 277 15.93 3.60 5.78
C ILE A 277 15.96 4.83 4.88
N THR A 278 15.27 5.89 5.32
CA THR A 278 15.29 7.20 4.68
C THR A 278 16.13 8.16 5.50
N THR A 279 17.06 8.90 4.89
CA THR A 279 17.71 10.07 5.50
C THR A 279 17.77 11.24 4.54
N LYS A 280 18.24 12.41 5.02
CA LYS A 280 18.08 13.69 4.34
C LYS A 280 19.30 14.58 4.52
N VAL A 281 19.74 15.21 3.43
CA VAL A 281 20.81 16.22 3.42
C VAL A 281 20.20 17.58 3.76
N TRP A 282 20.65 18.17 4.87
CA TRP A 282 20.20 19.50 5.32
C TRP A 282 20.76 20.63 4.42
N PRO A 283 20.10 21.80 4.29
CA PRO A 283 20.55 22.85 3.37
C PRO A 283 21.93 23.46 3.59
N ASN A 284 22.48 23.41 4.81
CA ASN A 284 23.87 23.83 5.07
C ASN A 284 24.89 22.86 4.45
N TRP A 285 24.46 21.70 3.94
CA TRP A 285 25.29 20.73 3.23
C TRP A 285 25.14 20.80 1.70
N HIS A 286 24.50 21.82 1.13
CA HIS A 286 24.23 21.83 -0.33
C HIS A 286 25.42 22.19 -1.22
N GLY A 287 26.51 22.77 -0.72
CA GLY A 287 27.60 23.18 -1.60
C GLY A 287 28.42 22.02 -2.13
N LYS A 288 29.16 22.24 -3.22
CA LYS A 288 29.93 21.20 -3.91
C LYS A 288 30.70 20.25 -2.97
N GLY A 289 30.43 18.95 -3.08
CA GLY A 289 31.06 17.88 -2.30
C GLY A 289 30.56 17.74 -0.86
N ARG A 290 29.72 18.67 -0.38
CA ARG A 290 29.12 18.63 0.97
C ARG A 290 27.96 17.63 1.07
N PRO A 291 27.09 17.44 0.06
CA PRO A 291 26.08 16.38 0.11
C PRO A 291 26.69 15.00 0.33
N THR A 292 27.81 14.70 -0.35
CA THR A 292 28.53 13.44 -0.18
C THR A 292 29.06 13.25 1.25
N LYS A 293 29.62 14.31 1.85
CA LYS A 293 30.06 14.29 3.25
C LYS A 293 28.90 14.09 4.24
N SER A 294 27.77 14.73 3.97
CA SER A 294 26.55 14.61 4.78
C SER A 294 26.04 13.16 4.81
N ILE A 295 25.89 12.51 3.66
CA ILE A 295 25.46 11.10 3.64
C ILE A 295 26.50 10.18 4.29
N GLN A 296 27.81 10.40 4.10
CA GLN A 296 28.84 9.60 4.78
C GLN A 296 28.75 9.71 6.30
N ARG A 297 28.48 10.92 6.82
CA ARG A 297 28.21 11.14 8.26
C ARG A 297 26.97 10.37 8.70
N SER A 298 25.86 10.44 7.97
CA SER A 298 24.64 9.67 8.28
C SER A 298 24.86 8.16 8.25
N LEU A 299 25.58 7.63 7.25
CA LEU A 299 25.91 6.21 7.15
C LEU A 299 26.76 5.73 8.35
N LYS A 300 27.71 6.56 8.80
CA LYS A 300 28.50 6.28 10.02
C LYS A 300 27.60 6.24 11.27
N ASN A 301 26.71 7.20 11.44
CA ASN A 301 25.80 7.25 12.58
C ASN A 301 24.83 6.06 12.58
N LEU A 302 24.19 5.79 11.44
CA LEU A 302 23.28 4.68 11.23
C LEU A 302 23.99 3.32 11.27
N GLY A 303 25.30 3.28 11.02
CA GLY A 303 26.12 2.06 10.98
C GLY A 303 25.72 1.09 9.87
N PHE A 304 25.33 1.62 8.71
CA PHE A 304 25.00 0.86 7.51
C PHE A 304 25.82 1.37 6.31
N PRO A 305 26.13 0.49 5.34
CA PRO A 305 26.90 0.88 4.16
C PRO A 305 26.09 1.71 3.15
N TYR A 306 24.75 1.66 3.23
CA TYR A 306 23.85 2.42 2.36
C TYR A 306 22.50 2.70 3.08
N VAL A 307 21.79 3.72 2.60
CA VAL A 307 20.37 3.97 2.91
C VAL A 307 19.48 3.64 1.71
N ASP A 308 18.20 3.34 1.94
CA ASP A 308 17.30 2.97 0.85
C ASP A 308 16.79 4.21 0.09
N LEU A 309 16.68 5.34 0.77
CA LEU A 309 16.27 6.63 0.19
C LEU A 309 17.06 7.79 0.80
N LEU A 310 17.61 8.65 -0.05
CA LEU A 310 18.24 9.91 0.33
C LEU A 310 17.46 11.10 -0.25
N LEU A 311 17.11 12.07 0.59
CA LEU A 311 16.34 13.26 0.18
C LEU A 311 17.15 14.56 0.31
N ILE A 312 16.97 15.48 -0.64
CA ILE A 312 17.28 16.90 -0.38
C ILE A 312 16.23 17.40 0.62
N HIS A 313 16.62 17.82 1.82
CA HIS A 313 15.66 18.08 2.90
C HIS A 313 14.79 19.32 2.66
N TRP A 314 15.39 20.39 2.13
CA TRP A 314 14.71 21.66 1.81
C TRP A 314 15.39 22.33 0.62
N PRO A 315 14.65 23.01 -0.28
CA PRO A 315 15.21 23.63 -1.49
C PRO A 315 15.94 24.97 -1.25
N THR A 316 16.30 25.34 -0.02
CA THR A 316 16.83 26.67 0.34
C THR A 316 18.26 26.59 0.87
N PRO A 317 19.30 26.62 0.01
CA PRO A 317 20.70 26.48 0.43
C PRO A 317 21.11 27.50 1.51
N LEU A 318 21.68 26.98 2.60
CA LEU A 318 22.21 27.80 3.69
C LEU A 318 23.74 27.86 3.59
N LYS A 319 24.32 28.95 4.10
CA LYS A 319 25.77 29.01 4.33
C LYS A 319 26.17 27.89 5.29
N GLN A 320 27.43 27.46 5.21
CA GLN A 320 28.01 26.63 6.27
C GLN A 320 28.72 27.55 7.25
N VAL A 321 28.29 27.53 8.51
CA VAL A 321 28.96 28.20 9.63
C VAL A 321 29.12 27.13 10.70
N ASP A 322 30.34 26.61 10.83
CA ASP A 322 30.65 25.48 11.70
C ASP A 322 29.67 24.30 11.53
N ASP A 323 29.12 23.78 12.63
CA ASP A 323 28.08 22.74 12.68
C ASP A 323 26.66 23.32 12.86
N ASP A 324 26.46 24.63 12.65
CA ASP A 324 25.14 25.24 12.77
C ASP A 324 24.22 24.84 11.61
N PHE A 325 23.09 24.21 11.95
CA PHE A 325 22.05 23.85 10.98
C PHE A 325 21.24 25.07 10.52
N TYR A 326 21.21 26.16 11.29
CA TYR A 326 20.46 27.38 11.01
C TYR A 326 21.30 28.63 11.25
N PRO A 327 22.36 28.84 10.46
CA PRO A 327 23.17 30.03 10.60
C PRO A 327 22.32 31.28 10.37
N GLN A 328 22.34 32.19 11.35
CA GLN A 328 21.57 33.44 11.34
C GLN A 328 22.48 34.67 11.43
N ASP A 329 22.02 35.78 10.86
CA ASP A 329 22.61 37.10 11.07
C ASP A 329 22.22 37.67 12.46
N ALA A 330 22.76 38.85 12.78
CA ALA A 330 22.46 39.55 14.04
C ALA A 330 20.97 39.92 14.22
N ASN A 331 20.16 39.86 13.15
CA ASN A 331 18.73 40.15 13.16
C ASN A 331 17.87 38.87 13.16
N GLY A 332 18.48 37.70 13.37
CA GLY A 332 17.81 36.39 13.37
C GLY A 332 17.38 35.92 11.97
N GLN A 333 17.96 36.46 10.90
CA GLN A 333 17.64 36.04 9.53
C GLN A 333 18.59 34.95 9.07
N ALA A 334 18.06 33.90 8.45
CA ALA A 334 18.87 32.83 7.88
C ALA A 334 19.92 33.36 6.88
N LEU A 335 21.13 32.82 6.98
CA LEU A 335 22.24 33.10 6.08
C LEU A 335 22.19 32.15 4.89
N PHE A 336 21.77 32.65 3.73
CA PHE A 336 21.69 31.88 2.49
C PHE A 336 23.01 31.84 1.72
N ASP A 337 23.22 30.75 0.98
CA ASP A 337 24.28 30.64 -0.03
C ASP A 337 23.66 30.72 -1.44
N GLU A 338 23.43 31.95 -1.90
CA GLU A 338 22.77 32.27 -3.17
C GLU A 338 23.56 31.80 -4.41
N SER A 339 24.83 31.41 -4.23
CA SER A 339 25.69 30.89 -5.30
C SER A 339 25.32 29.45 -5.71
N ILE A 340 24.66 28.71 -4.82
CA ILE A 340 24.31 27.31 -5.04
C ILE A 340 23.05 27.20 -5.90
N GLN A 341 23.13 26.38 -6.95
CA GLN A 341 21.99 25.98 -7.77
C GLN A 341 21.51 24.59 -7.34
N LEU A 342 20.20 24.40 -7.19
CA LEU A 342 19.63 23.10 -6.78
C LEU A 342 19.95 21.97 -7.77
N ILE A 343 20.10 22.30 -9.05
CA ILE A 343 20.47 21.31 -10.06
C ILE A 343 21.88 20.73 -9.83
N ASP A 344 22.81 21.51 -9.29
CA ASP A 344 24.16 21.02 -8.99
C ASP A 344 24.13 20.07 -7.78
N VAL A 345 23.31 20.40 -6.78
CA VAL A 345 23.03 19.50 -5.64
C VAL A 345 22.42 18.18 -6.12
N TRP A 346 21.45 18.25 -7.03
CA TRP A 346 20.79 17.07 -7.56
C TRP A 346 21.72 16.18 -8.39
N LYS A 347 22.60 16.76 -9.21
CA LYS A 347 23.65 16.00 -9.93
C LYS A 347 24.63 15.30 -8.98
N GLU A 348 24.93 15.91 -7.83
CA GLU A 348 25.70 15.24 -6.78
C GLU A 348 24.91 14.08 -6.16
N PHE A 349 23.60 14.23 -5.96
CA PHE A 349 22.74 13.11 -5.53
C PHE A 349 22.73 11.95 -6.54
N GLU A 350 22.69 12.23 -7.84
CA GLU A 350 22.82 11.19 -8.88
C GLU A 350 24.18 10.46 -8.75
N GLN A 351 25.25 11.18 -8.41
CA GLN A 351 26.55 10.58 -8.16
C GLN A 351 26.56 9.73 -6.89
N ILE A 352 26.00 10.22 -5.78
CA ILE A 352 25.86 9.49 -4.51
C ILE A 352 25.11 8.16 -4.73
N LYS A 353 24.07 8.16 -5.58
CA LYS A 353 23.36 6.94 -5.98
C LYS A 353 24.24 6.01 -6.79
N ARG A 354 24.99 6.51 -7.79
CA ARG A 354 25.95 5.71 -8.58
C ARG A 354 27.06 5.09 -7.72
N ASP A 355 27.48 5.80 -6.67
CA ASP A 355 28.50 5.34 -5.72
C ASP A 355 27.96 4.29 -4.73
N GLY A 356 26.66 3.96 -4.79
CA GLY A 356 26.04 2.93 -3.97
C GLY A 356 25.74 3.33 -2.52
N LEU A 357 25.90 4.61 -2.18
CA LEU A 357 25.61 5.12 -0.82
C LEU A 357 24.11 5.21 -0.53
N THR A 358 23.30 5.25 -1.59
CA THR A 358 21.84 5.15 -1.51
C THR A 358 21.29 4.35 -2.68
N LYS A 359 20.16 3.63 -2.47
CA LYS A 359 19.46 2.94 -3.57
C LYS A 359 18.60 3.89 -4.40
N SER A 360 17.88 4.78 -3.74
CA SER A 360 16.95 5.73 -4.35
C SER A 360 17.28 7.16 -3.91
N ILE A 361 16.94 8.14 -4.75
CA ILE A 361 17.09 9.56 -4.44
C ILE A 361 15.77 10.30 -4.64
N GLY A 362 15.51 11.29 -3.81
CA GLY A 362 14.31 12.09 -3.87
C GLY A 362 14.52 13.48 -3.28
N VAL A 363 13.41 14.17 -3.08
CA VAL A 363 13.38 15.54 -2.56
C VAL A 363 12.38 15.66 -1.41
N SER A 364 12.47 16.74 -0.64
CA SER A 364 11.54 17.07 0.43
C SER A 364 11.27 18.56 0.43
N ASN A 365 10.00 18.94 0.58
CA ASN A 365 9.52 20.32 0.48
C ASN A 365 9.74 20.97 -0.88
N PHE A 366 9.77 20.21 -1.98
CA PHE A 366 9.88 20.80 -3.32
C PHE A 366 8.49 21.05 -3.92
N ASN A 367 8.37 22.15 -4.65
CA ASN A 367 7.18 22.47 -5.44
C ASN A 367 7.29 21.96 -6.89
N SER A 368 6.20 22.11 -7.66
CA SER A 368 6.14 21.62 -9.05
C SER A 368 7.22 22.19 -9.97
N GLN A 369 7.47 23.50 -9.92
CA GLN A 369 8.45 24.17 -10.78
C GLN A 369 9.88 23.70 -10.48
N GLN A 370 10.22 23.59 -9.19
CA GLN A 370 11.54 23.12 -8.76
C GLN A 370 11.81 21.69 -9.24
N ILE A 371 10.80 20.81 -9.18
CA ILE A 371 10.95 19.42 -9.65
C ILE A 371 11.03 19.37 -11.18
N ASP A 372 10.23 20.15 -11.92
CA ASP A 372 10.33 20.24 -13.39
C ASP A 372 11.72 20.72 -13.81
N ASP A 373 12.32 21.68 -13.09
CA ASP A 373 13.68 22.15 -13.34
C ASP A 373 14.73 21.04 -13.12
N LEU A 374 14.57 20.21 -12.09
CA LEU A 374 15.43 19.04 -11.88
C LEU A 374 15.30 18.03 -13.02
N ILE A 375 14.07 17.67 -13.39
CA ILE A 375 13.79 16.68 -14.44
C ILE A 375 14.34 17.16 -15.79
N LYS A 376 14.15 18.44 -16.13
CA LYS A 376 14.60 19.01 -17.39
C LYS A 376 16.12 19.01 -17.55
N ASN A 377 16.86 19.10 -16.45
CA ASN A 377 18.30 19.34 -16.47
C ASN A 377 19.14 18.18 -15.88
N SER A 378 18.53 17.01 -15.64
CA SER A 378 19.19 15.82 -15.11
C SER A 378 18.68 14.54 -15.78
N SER A 379 19.28 13.41 -15.40
CA SER A 379 18.94 12.08 -15.95
C SER A 379 18.00 11.28 -15.06
N THR A 380 17.83 11.69 -13.81
CA THR A 380 17.10 10.95 -12.79
C THR A 380 15.89 11.75 -12.32
N VAL A 381 14.70 11.18 -12.48
CA VAL A 381 13.47 11.70 -11.88
C VAL A 381 13.47 11.38 -10.38
N PRO A 382 13.20 12.34 -9.48
CA PRO A 382 13.08 12.05 -8.06
C PRO A 382 12.09 10.92 -7.78
N ALA A 383 12.47 9.92 -6.98
CA ALA A 383 11.59 8.79 -6.67
C ALA A 383 10.46 9.17 -5.70
N VAL A 384 10.75 10.09 -4.78
CA VAL A 384 9.86 10.55 -3.72
C VAL A 384 9.94 12.07 -3.58
N ASN A 385 8.81 12.73 -3.34
CA ASN A 385 8.75 14.06 -2.75
C ASN A 385 8.08 13.97 -1.36
N GLN A 386 8.83 14.25 -0.30
CA GLN A 386 8.31 14.24 1.07
C GLN A 386 7.80 15.64 1.46
N VAL A 387 6.51 15.78 1.77
CA VAL A 387 5.86 17.08 2.03
C VAL A 387 4.89 17.03 3.20
N GLU A 388 4.59 18.19 3.78
CA GLU A 388 3.51 18.31 4.76
C GLU A 388 2.20 17.92 4.08
N CYS A 389 1.50 16.94 4.65
CA CYS A 389 0.23 16.51 4.11
C CYS A 389 -0.64 15.92 5.22
N HIS A 390 -1.85 16.46 5.39
CA HIS A 390 -2.83 16.08 6.42
C HIS A 390 -4.21 16.63 6.02
N PRO A 391 -5.32 16.34 6.72
CA PRO A 391 -6.66 16.75 6.27
C PRO A 391 -6.83 18.24 5.93
N TYR A 392 -6.15 19.16 6.61
CA TYR A 392 -6.18 20.60 6.27
C TYR A 392 -5.24 21.06 5.16
N LEU A 393 -4.34 20.19 4.69
CA LEU A 393 -3.39 20.45 3.62
C LEU A 393 -3.22 19.16 2.84
N ASN A 394 -4.16 18.88 1.94
CA ASN A 394 -4.28 17.56 1.33
C ASN A 394 -3.30 17.31 0.17
N GLN A 395 -2.67 18.37 -0.33
CA GLN A 395 -1.70 18.34 -1.44
C GLN A 395 -2.26 17.72 -2.73
N ASP A 396 -3.58 17.77 -2.99
CA ASP A 396 -4.20 17.07 -4.11
C ASP A 396 -3.59 17.44 -5.48
N LYS A 397 -3.32 18.73 -5.71
CA LYS A 397 -2.70 19.20 -6.95
C LYS A 397 -1.28 18.65 -7.12
N LEU A 398 -0.44 18.76 -6.08
CA LEU A 398 0.92 18.22 -6.09
C LEU A 398 0.92 16.69 -6.23
N LEU A 399 0.00 16.00 -5.55
CA LEU A 399 -0.13 14.54 -5.61
C LEU A 399 -0.43 14.06 -7.02
N GLN A 400 -1.43 14.65 -7.68
CA GLN A 400 -1.80 14.30 -9.05
C GLN A 400 -0.64 14.60 -10.02
N TRP A 401 0.00 15.74 -9.85
CA TRP A 401 1.13 16.17 -10.66
C TRP A 401 2.36 15.26 -10.51
N CYS A 402 2.70 14.86 -9.28
CA CYS A 402 3.79 13.92 -8.98
C CYS A 402 3.47 12.53 -9.54
N ARG A 403 2.21 12.05 -9.40
CA ARG A 403 1.78 10.75 -9.92
C ARG A 403 1.98 10.62 -11.43
N GLN A 404 1.68 11.67 -12.19
CA GLN A 404 1.91 11.70 -13.65
C GLN A 404 3.38 11.53 -14.05
N ARG A 405 4.31 11.78 -13.12
CA ARG A 405 5.77 11.67 -13.30
C ARG A 405 6.36 10.44 -12.59
N GLY A 406 5.52 9.55 -12.06
CA GLY A 406 5.98 8.39 -11.28
C GLY A 406 6.61 8.73 -9.93
N ILE A 407 6.41 9.94 -9.42
CA ILE A 407 6.95 10.40 -8.14
C ILE A 407 5.94 10.09 -7.04
N HIS A 408 6.35 9.38 -5.99
CA HIS A 408 5.49 9.13 -4.83
C HIS A 408 5.55 10.29 -3.84
N LEU A 409 4.42 10.62 -3.22
CA LEU A 409 4.43 11.51 -2.06
C LEU A 409 4.61 10.73 -0.77
N THR A 410 5.42 11.31 0.14
CA THR A 410 5.45 10.91 1.54
C THR A 410 4.95 12.06 2.41
N ALA A 411 3.87 11.84 3.15
CA ALA A 411 3.31 12.78 4.10
C ALA A 411 4.13 12.81 5.39
N TYR A 412 4.91 13.87 5.59
CA TYR A 412 5.38 14.22 6.92
C TYR A 412 4.29 15.02 7.66
N SER A 413 4.36 15.03 8.99
CA SER A 413 3.32 15.61 9.85
C SER A 413 1.90 15.15 9.47
N PRO A 414 1.63 13.84 9.27
CA PRO A 414 0.32 13.37 8.80
C PRO A 414 -0.85 13.71 9.74
N LEU A 415 -0.54 14.07 10.99
CA LEU A 415 -1.46 14.48 12.04
C LEU A 415 -1.31 15.96 12.44
N ALA A 416 -0.72 16.78 11.55
CA ALA A 416 -0.52 18.23 11.68
C ALA A 416 0.21 18.75 12.92
N ARG A 417 1.11 17.95 13.53
CA ARG A 417 1.83 18.28 14.78
C ARG A 417 0.88 18.76 15.88
N THR A 418 0.07 17.86 16.44
CA THR A 418 -1.01 18.16 17.40
C THR A 418 -0.67 19.12 18.55
N GLY A 419 0.60 19.28 18.94
CA GLY A 419 1.02 20.22 19.99
C GLY A 419 1.17 21.70 19.58
N THR A 420 1.27 22.03 18.29
CA THR A 420 1.43 23.44 17.83
C THR A 420 0.12 24.04 17.33
N VAL A 421 -0.95 23.23 17.26
CA VAL A 421 -2.23 23.60 16.66
C VAL A 421 -2.95 24.65 17.52
N GLU A 422 -2.71 24.64 18.84
CA GLU A 422 -3.20 25.63 19.80
C GLU A 422 -2.59 27.03 19.59
N GLU A 423 -1.39 27.14 19.02
CA GLU A 423 -0.70 28.43 18.81
C GLU A 423 -1.31 29.29 17.68
N LYS A 424 -2.20 28.72 16.84
CA LYS A 424 -2.71 29.39 15.62
C LYS A 424 -4.25 29.41 15.48
N ASN A 425 -5.00 29.26 16.58
CA ASN A 425 -6.48 29.19 16.57
C ASN A 425 -7.05 28.10 15.63
N THR A 426 -6.27 27.05 15.38
CA THR A 426 -6.70 25.92 14.56
C THR A 426 -7.04 24.74 15.46
N THR A 427 -8.03 23.93 15.10
CA THR A 427 -8.38 22.71 15.85
C THR A 427 -7.61 21.53 15.26
N SER A 428 -7.03 20.65 16.09
CA SER A 428 -6.31 19.45 15.63
C SER A 428 -7.13 18.65 14.60
N PRO A 429 -6.51 18.08 13.53
CA PRO A 429 -7.22 17.19 12.62
C PRO A 429 -7.87 16.00 13.32
N LEU A 430 -7.32 15.58 14.45
CA LEU A 430 -7.87 14.48 15.27
C LEU A 430 -9.18 14.86 15.96
N ASP A 431 -9.47 16.16 16.07
CA ASP A 431 -10.64 16.70 16.75
C ASP A 431 -11.77 17.10 15.82
N ILE A 432 -11.58 16.96 14.50
CA ILE A 432 -12.60 17.23 13.49
C ILE A 432 -13.78 16.26 13.70
N PRO A 433 -15.05 16.75 13.79
CA PRO A 433 -16.22 15.89 13.99
C PRO A 433 -16.31 14.73 13.02
N LEU A 434 -16.13 14.99 11.72
CA LEU A 434 -16.09 13.96 10.68
C LEU A 434 -15.05 12.86 10.98
N ILE A 435 -13.82 13.23 11.37
CA ILE A 435 -12.76 12.27 11.67
C ILE A 435 -13.11 11.43 12.91
N LYS A 436 -13.71 12.04 13.94
CA LYS A 436 -14.18 11.34 15.14
C LYS A 436 -15.35 10.39 14.83
N GLU A 437 -16.30 10.80 14.01
CA GLU A 437 -17.40 9.96 13.56
C GLU A 437 -16.90 8.73 12.80
N LEU A 438 -15.93 8.93 11.90
CA LEU A 438 -15.30 7.83 11.17
C LEU A 438 -14.51 6.92 12.12
N ALA A 439 -13.79 7.48 13.09
CA ALA A 439 -13.07 6.70 14.08
C ALA A 439 -14.02 5.77 14.87
N VAL A 440 -15.17 6.29 15.29
CA VAL A 440 -16.23 5.48 15.94
C VAL A 440 -16.80 4.44 14.98
N LYS A 441 -17.12 4.83 13.74
CA LYS A 441 -17.68 3.93 12.72
C LYS A 441 -16.78 2.70 12.48
N TYR A 442 -15.47 2.91 12.43
CA TYR A 442 -14.50 1.86 12.13
C TYR A 442 -13.89 1.19 13.36
N GLY A 443 -14.20 1.66 14.57
CA GLY A 443 -13.64 1.11 15.82
C GLY A 443 -12.14 1.36 15.96
N VAL A 444 -11.64 2.46 15.40
CA VAL A 444 -10.21 2.81 15.38
C VAL A 444 -9.96 4.20 15.97
N SER A 445 -8.70 4.62 16.10
CA SER A 445 -8.37 5.98 16.52
C SER A 445 -8.58 7.02 15.41
N ALA A 446 -8.80 8.28 15.77
CA ALA A 446 -8.81 9.39 14.81
C ALA A 446 -7.50 9.49 14.01
N ALA A 447 -6.36 9.16 14.63
CA ALA A 447 -5.07 9.12 13.95
C ALA A 447 -5.04 8.02 12.88
N ALA A 448 -5.57 6.84 13.17
CA ALA A 448 -5.69 5.74 12.21
C ALA A 448 -6.55 6.13 10.99
N VAL A 449 -7.63 6.90 11.18
CA VAL A 449 -8.44 7.45 10.06
C VAL A 449 -7.59 8.38 9.17
N CYS A 450 -6.86 9.32 9.75
CA CYS A 450 -5.99 10.24 8.99
C CYS A 450 -4.87 9.49 8.23
N ILE A 451 -4.23 8.51 8.87
CA ILE A 451 -3.19 7.66 8.27
C ILE A 451 -3.77 6.80 7.15
N LYS A 452 -4.96 6.21 7.37
CA LYS A 452 -5.64 5.39 6.37
C LYS A 452 -6.05 6.21 5.15
N TRP A 453 -6.56 7.41 5.35
CA TRP A 453 -6.90 8.33 4.27
C TRP A 453 -5.69 8.61 3.35
N GLN A 454 -4.51 8.84 3.91
CA GLN A 454 -3.30 9.02 3.12
C GLN A 454 -2.91 7.75 2.35
N THR A 455 -2.84 6.61 3.03
CA THR A 455 -2.37 5.36 2.42
C THR A 455 -3.32 4.87 1.33
N GLN A 456 -4.64 5.07 1.48
CA GLN A 456 -5.62 4.79 0.42
C GLN A 456 -5.48 5.69 -0.80
N ARG A 457 -4.99 6.93 -0.62
CA ARG A 457 -4.67 7.84 -1.73
C ARG A 457 -3.32 7.52 -2.37
N GLY A 458 -2.61 6.47 -1.92
CA GLY A 458 -1.28 6.11 -2.39
C GLY A 458 -0.17 7.02 -1.87
N VAL A 459 -0.43 7.76 -0.79
CA VAL A 459 0.55 8.63 -0.13
C VAL A 459 1.19 7.85 1.00
N ALA A 460 2.52 7.69 0.97
CA ALA A 460 3.24 7.10 2.08
C ALA A 460 3.17 8.02 3.31
N VAL A 461 3.21 7.47 4.52
CA VAL A 461 3.04 8.23 5.77
C VAL A 461 4.11 7.86 6.78
N ILE A 462 4.58 8.86 7.52
CA ILE A 462 5.62 8.70 8.54
C ILE A 462 5.19 9.31 9.88
N PRO A 463 4.10 8.82 10.51
CA PRO A 463 3.69 9.32 11.81
C PRO A 463 4.77 9.09 12.87
N LYS A 464 5.09 10.13 13.63
CA LYS A 464 5.99 10.02 14.79
C LYS A 464 5.17 9.73 16.05
N SER A 465 5.68 8.83 16.89
CA SER A 465 5.16 8.59 18.23
C SER A 465 6.25 8.06 19.14
N ALA A 466 6.25 8.49 20.42
CA ALA A 466 7.05 7.88 21.47
C ALA A 466 6.25 6.94 22.38
N THR A 467 4.94 6.83 22.15
CA THR A 467 4.00 6.03 22.94
C THR A 467 3.74 4.70 22.24
N LYS A 468 3.98 3.58 22.93
CA LYS A 468 3.86 2.22 22.38
C LYS A 468 2.49 1.96 21.76
N GLU A 469 1.43 2.29 22.48
CA GLU A 469 0.05 2.03 22.07
C GLU A 469 -0.28 2.78 20.78
N ARG A 470 0.22 4.02 20.63
CA ARG A 470 0.06 4.82 19.40
C ARG A 470 0.89 4.28 18.25
N ILE A 471 2.11 3.79 18.50
CA ILE A 471 2.96 3.18 17.45
C ILE A 471 2.23 1.97 16.84
N VAL A 472 1.68 1.09 17.68
CA VAL A 472 0.91 -0.09 17.26
C VAL A 472 -0.37 0.32 16.53
N ALA A 473 -1.14 1.26 17.08
CA ALA A 473 -2.38 1.72 16.46
C ALA A 473 -2.16 2.44 15.11
N ASN A 474 -1.02 3.11 14.92
CA ASN A 474 -0.71 3.85 13.69
C ASN A 474 -0.36 2.93 12.50
N ILE A 475 0.10 1.70 12.74
CA ILE A 475 0.39 0.71 11.69
C ILE A 475 -0.77 -0.24 11.45
N ASP A 476 -1.60 -0.48 12.46
CA ASP A 476 -2.79 -1.31 12.36
C ASP A 476 -3.96 -0.57 11.70
N ILE A 477 -3.81 -0.29 10.41
CA ILE A 477 -4.77 0.49 9.60
C ILE A 477 -5.25 -0.27 8.35
N PHE A 478 -4.77 -1.50 8.15
CA PHE A 478 -5.06 -2.27 6.93
C PHE A 478 -6.28 -3.18 7.04
N HIS A 479 -6.87 -3.29 8.23
CA HIS A 479 -8.07 -4.11 8.50
C HIS A 479 -9.40 -3.39 8.16
N PHE A 480 -9.36 -2.10 7.84
CA PHE A 480 -10.55 -1.33 7.43
C PHE A 480 -10.25 -0.50 6.18
N ASN A 481 -11.28 0.01 5.50
CA ASN A 481 -11.16 0.98 4.40
C ASN A 481 -12.23 2.06 4.53
N LEU A 482 -11.82 3.31 4.31
CA LEU A 482 -12.70 4.45 4.07
C LEU A 482 -13.35 4.26 2.70
N THR A 483 -14.64 4.55 2.60
CA THR A 483 -15.36 4.61 1.32
C THR A 483 -14.90 5.83 0.51
N ASP A 484 -15.13 5.81 -0.81
CA ASP A 484 -14.79 6.94 -1.68
C ASP A 484 -15.46 8.25 -1.20
N THR A 485 -16.72 8.20 -0.77
CA THR A 485 -17.42 9.36 -0.22
C THR A 485 -16.73 9.92 1.02
N GLU A 486 -16.20 9.07 1.89
CA GLU A 486 -15.50 9.51 3.11
C GLU A 486 -14.11 10.05 2.78
N VAL A 487 -13.41 9.45 1.82
CA VAL A 487 -12.15 9.99 1.29
C VAL A 487 -12.38 11.38 0.71
N GLN A 488 -13.43 11.57 -0.09
CA GLN A 488 -13.78 12.89 -0.64
C GLN A 488 -14.22 13.89 0.44
N ALA A 489 -14.96 13.44 1.45
CA ALA A 489 -15.34 14.28 2.58
C ALA A 489 -14.11 14.75 3.37
N ILE A 490 -13.10 13.89 3.56
CA ILE A 490 -11.83 14.29 4.17
C ILE A 490 -11.03 15.22 3.24
N ASN A 491 -11.01 14.98 1.93
CA ASN A 491 -10.35 15.90 0.98
C ASN A 491 -10.96 17.32 1.05
N ALA A 492 -12.28 17.41 1.21
CA ALA A 492 -13.00 18.67 1.35
C ALA A 492 -12.69 19.44 2.65
N LEU A 493 -11.97 18.82 3.61
CA LEU A 493 -11.46 19.52 4.80
C LEU A 493 -10.25 20.40 4.49
N ASN A 494 -9.71 20.37 3.27
CA ASN A 494 -8.55 21.16 2.89
C ASN A 494 -8.77 22.66 3.12
N LYS A 495 -7.78 23.30 3.76
CA LYS A 495 -7.77 24.75 4.04
C LYS A 495 -6.54 25.43 3.45
N ASP A 496 -5.71 24.68 2.72
CA ASP A 496 -4.34 25.09 2.34
C ASP A 496 -3.52 25.59 3.55
N TRP A 497 -3.82 25.04 4.73
CA TRP A 497 -3.19 25.46 5.97
C TRP A 497 -1.92 24.67 6.23
N ARG A 498 -0.78 25.35 6.10
CA ARG A 498 0.56 24.79 6.32
C ARG A 498 1.13 25.24 7.65
N ASN A 499 1.59 24.29 8.45
CA ASN A 499 2.18 24.54 9.74
C ASN A 499 3.71 24.70 9.67
N ASN A 500 4.39 23.95 8.81
CA ASN A 500 5.85 23.91 8.73
C ASN A 500 6.37 24.80 7.60
N THR A 501 6.26 26.12 7.76
CA THR A 501 6.73 27.12 6.79
C THR A 501 8.17 27.56 7.00
N TRP A 502 8.71 27.35 8.21
CA TRP A 502 10.02 27.84 8.66
C TRP A 502 10.21 29.36 8.56
N SER A 503 9.11 30.11 8.44
CA SER A 503 9.14 31.57 8.29
C SER A 503 9.68 32.28 9.53
N GLN A 504 9.54 31.68 10.72
CA GLN A 504 10.09 32.22 11.97
C GLN A 504 11.63 32.30 11.97
N PHE A 505 12.29 31.52 11.11
CA PHE A 505 13.75 31.55 10.95
C PHE A 505 14.19 32.37 9.71
N GLY A 506 13.26 33.09 9.07
CA GLY A 506 13.54 33.89 7.86
C GLY A 506 13.74 33.09 6.58
N ILE A 507 13.57 31.75 6.61
CA ILE A 507 13.75 30.87 5.43
C ILE A 507 12.84 31.27 4.26
N ASN A 508 11.67 31.86 4.56
CA ASN A 508 10.73 32.34 3.56
C ASN A 508 11.20 33.51 2.69
N LYS A 509 12.36 34.09 3.01
CA LYS A 509 12.98 35.17 2.22
C LYS A 509 13.85 34.66 1.06
N HIS A 510 14.18 33.37 1.03
CA HIS A 510 14.98 32.79 -0.04
C HIS A 510 14.17 32.61 -1.32
N ARG A 511 14.77 32.84 -2.49
CA ARG A 511 14.11 32.69 -3.80
C ARG A 511 13.54 31.29 -4.04
N ASN A 512 14.17 30.26 -3.49
CA ASN A 512 13.71 28.87 -3.59
C ASN A 512 12.77 28.46 -2.45
N TRP A 513 12.27 29.38 -1.62
CA TRP A 513 11.29 29.00 -0.61
C TRP A 513 10.05 28.42 -1.30
N PRO A 514 9.68 27.16 -1.07
CA PRO A 514 8.85 26.40 -2.01
C PRO A 514 7.38 26.85 -2.08
N PHE A 515 6.91 27.61 -1.08
CA PHE A 515 5.49 27.86 -0.88
C PHE A 515 4.98 29.19 -1.47
N HIS A 516 5.73 29.81 -2.37
CA HIS A 516 5.30 31.03 -3.09
C HIS A 516 4.44 30.73 -4.34
N ILE A 517 4.41 29.47 -4.80
CA ILE A 517 3.53 29.01 -5.90
C ILE A 517 2.46 28.06 -5.35
N PRO A 518 1.40 27.76 -6.12
CA PRO A 518 0.27 26.96 -5.64
C PRO A 518 0.60 25.53 -5.19
N PHE A 519 1.57 24.84 -5.81
CA PHE A 519 1.94 23.47 -5.46
C PHE A 519 3.31 23.04 -5.98
#